data_AF-A0A182S6R7-F1
#
_entry.id   AF-A0A182S6R7-F1
#
_cell.length_a   1.000
_cell.length_b   1.000
_cell.length_c   1.000
_cell.angle_alpha   90.00
_cell.angle_beta   90.00
_cell.angle_gamma   90.00
#
_symmetry.space_group_name_H-M   'P 1'
#
loop_
_entity.id
_entity.type
_entity.pdbx_description
1 polymer ?
#
loop_
_entity_poly.entity_id
_entity_poly.type
_entity_poly.pdbx_seq_one_letter_code
_entity_poly.pdbx_strand_id
1 'polypeptide(L)'
;DLHSPAKPYIDNFYQNIDSDNWHTKIGLHNFTVTGLTPATEYSFTVRAVYADGKESVDSETVQQQTSAQPYLIDVKTFGARGDGVTLDTAAIQSAIDSCTLERYSQGCKVQLTEGTYKSGALFLHSNMTFEVAENAVLLGSADAADYPLDKGYTLYPYTVPAPMPKRPPSLLNVLEANDQGSSHAGTFENIRIVGKGTIDGNGWTRGISAGGVDEITDEVGNTLPQYRASKEDKVNNDGILAKAQVAVAVGEGMSLTEAYKNRRSSLMTLRGVRNLYVDGLTILNPAFHGVMVLESENVVMNALSHTTFDANNADGIEFGNSQNVMVFNNFFDTGDDCVNFAAGFGAGVQEFGQKAQSGAWIFNNYFRNGHGAVVAG
;
A
#
# COMPACT_ATOMS: atom_id res chain seq x y z
N ASP A 1 -3.98 -10.47 19.77
CA ASP A 1 -4.22 -9.18 19.12
C ASP A 1 -5.37 -9.37 18.16
N LEU A 2 -6.52 -8.70 18.40
CA LEU A 2 -7.70 -8.78 17.54
C LEU A 2 -7.61 -7.83 16.33
N HIS A 3 -6.59 -6.96 16.29
CA HIS A 3 -6.40 -5.95 15.25
C HIS A 3 -5.40 -6.38 14.18
N SER A 4 -4.72 -7.52 14.36
CA SER A 4 -3.71 -8.04 13.44
C SER A 4 -4.30 -9.11 12.52
N PRO A 5 -4.42 -8.87 11.19
CA PRO A 5 -4.83 -9.90 10.26
C PRO A 5 -3.82 -11.05 10.16
N ALA A 6 -2.54 -10.81 10.47
CA ALA A 6 -1.52 -11.86 10.54
C ALA A 6 -1.71 -12.83 11.71
N LYS A 7 -2.29 -12.38 12.83
CA LYS A 7 -2.29 -13.15 14.08
C LYS A 7 -3.02 -14.50 14.01
N PRO A 8 -4.23 -14.62 13.39
CA PRO A 8 -4.87 -15.91 13.21
C PRO A 8 -4.01 -16.91 12.41
N TYR A 9 -3.28 -16.44 11.40
CA TYR A 9 -2.37 -17.28 10.60
C TYR A 9 -1.14 -17.72 11.39
N ILE A 10 -0.55 -16.81 12.18
CA ILE A 10 0.56 -17.13 13.09
C ILE A 10 0.13 -18.19 14.12
N ASP A 11 -1.07 -18.04 14.70
CA ASP A 11 -1.61 -19.02 15.65
C ASP A 11 -1.86 -20.37 14.98
N ASN A 12 -2.48 -20.36 13.80
CA ASN A 12 -2.73 -21.56 13.01
C ASN A 12 -1.43 -22.31 12.65
N PHE A 13 -0.37 -21.57 12.33
CA PHE A 13 0.94 -22.15 12.04
C PHE A 13 1.46 -22.99 13.23
N TYR A 14 1.47 -22.43 14.44
CA TYR A 14 1.97 -23.19 15.60
C TYR A 14 1.00 -24.27 16.08
N GLN A 15 -0.31 -24.09 15.90
CA GLN A 15 -1.31 -25.04 16.37
C GLN A 15 -1.47 -26.25 15.46
N ASN A 16 -1.40 -26.04 14.14
CA ASN A 16 -1.81 -27.04 13.16
C ASN A 16 -0.68 -27.46 12.20
N ILE A 17 0.38 -26.65 12.07
CA ILE A 17 1.50 -26.92 11.15
C ILE A 17 2.76 -27.36 11.91
N ASP A 18 3.09 -26.73 13.05
CA ASP A 18 4.26 -27.07 13.88
C ASP A 18 4.02 -28.28 14.79
N SER A 19 3.72 -29.46 14.22
CA SER A 19 3.35 -30.67 14.96
C SER A 19 4.42 -31.19 15.93
N ASP A 20 5.69 -30.92 15.63
CA ASP A 20 6.84 -31.44 16.38
C ASP A 20 7.48 -30.38 17.28
N ASN A 21 6.87 -29.18 17.38
CA ASN A 21 7.37 -28.04 18.15
C ASN A 21 8.84 -27.71 17.80
N TRP A 22 9.16 -27.78 16.51
CA TRP A 22 10.51 -27.52 15.98
C TRP A 22 10.72 -26.04 15.68
N HIS A 23 9.65 -25.32 15.33
CA HIS A 23 9.75 -23.94 14.90
C HIS A 23 10.01 -22.98 16.07
N THR A 24 10.71 -21.88 15.78
CA THR A 24 10.93 -20.82 16.77
C THR A 24 9.61 -20.12 17.08
N LYS A 25 9.23 -20.06 18.37
CA LYS A 25 8.06 -19.30 18.83
C LYS A 25 8.41 -17.82 18.88
N ILE A 26 7.75 -17.02 18.05
CA ILE A 26 7.95 -15.57 18.04
C ILE A 26 7.25 -14.91 19.25
N GLY A 27 7.84 -13.81 19.73
CA GLY A 27 7.15 -12.88 20.64
C GLY A 27 6.42 -11.80 19.85
N LEU A 28 5.30 -11.30 20.38
CA LEU A 28 4.59 -10.16 19.79
C LEU A 28 5.13 -8.85 20.36
N HIS A 29 5.49 -7.93 19.47
CA HIS A 29 6.06 -6.62 19.81
C HIS A 29 5.10 -5.42 19.62
N ASN A 30 3.79 -5.65 19.52
CA ASN A 30 2.80 -4.57 19.42
C ASN A 30 1.58 -4.83 20.31
N PHE A 31 0.89 -3.75 20.67
CA PHE A 31 -0.42 -3.78 21.31
C PHE A 31 -1.21 -2.53 20.91
N THR A 32 -2.45 -2.70 20.46
CA THR A 32 -3.33 -1.58 20.09
C THR A 32 -4.28 -1.26 21.25
N VAL A 33 -4.09 -0.10 21.87
CA VAL A 33 -4.99 0.41 22.90
C VAL A 33 -6.17 1.12 22.23
N THR A 34 -7.39 0.71 22.54
CA THR A 34 -8.63 1.28 21.98
C THR A 34 -9.52 1.86 23.08
N GLY A 35 -10.62 2.52 22.71
CA GLY A 35 -11.56 3.10 23.68
C GLY A 35 -11.00 4.33 24.41
N LEU A 36 -10.02 5.02 23.84
CA LEU A 36 -9.41 6.21 24.40
C LEU A 36 -10.25 7.47 24.13
N THR A 37 -10.07 8.48 24.98
CA THR A 37 -10.72 9.78 24.85
C THR A 37 -9.88 10.68 23.93
N PRO A 38 -10.50 11.48 23.03
CA PRO A 38 -9.77 12.45 22.19
C PRO A 38 -9.00 13.49 23.01
N ALA A 39 -7.90 14.01 22.45
CA ALA A 39 -7.06 15.05 23.05
C ALA A 39 -6.60 14.76 24.49
N THR A 40 -6.45 13.49 24.87
CA THR A 40 -6.16 13.05 26.24
C THR A 40 -4.79 12.36 26.30
N GLU A 41 -4.00 12.71 27.32
CA GLU A 41 -2.70 12.10 27.58
C GLU A 41 -2.86 10.78 28.34
N TYR A 42 -2.09 9.78 27.93
CA TYR A 42 -1.99 8.48 28.58
C TYR A 42 -0.52 8.13 28.80
N SER A 43 -0.25 7.37 29.87
CA SER A 43 1.08 6.82 30.17
C SER A 43 1.05 5.31 30.01
N PHE A 44 2.07 4.76 29.35
CA PHE A 44 2.19 3.32 29.09
C PHE A 44 3.56 2.79 29.52
N THR A 45 3.57 1.58 30.07
CA THR A 45 4.75 0.73 30.26
C THR A 45 4.45 -0.65 29.68
N VAL A 46 5.50 -1.41 29.36
CA VAL A 46 5.40 -2.81 28.94
C VAL A 46 6.27 -3.70 29.81
N ARG A 47 5.80 -4.92 30.11
CA ARG A 47 6.55 -5.95 30.80
C ARG A 47 6.65 -7.20 29.93
N ALA A 48 7.78 -7.90 30.02
CA ALA A 48 7.89 -9.24 29.50
C ALA A 48 7.22 -10.23 30.47
N VAL A 49 6.50 -11.22 29.94
CA VAL A 49 5.96 -12.34 30.71
C VAL A 49 6.77 -13.60 30.37
N TYR A 50 7.41 -14.19 31.38
CA TYR A 50 8.27 -15.36 31.21
C TYR A 50 7.46 -16.67 31.24
N ALA A 51 8.11 -17.77 30.86
CA ALA A 51 7.49 -19.10 30.80
C ALA A 51 6.98 -19.61 32.16
N ASP A 52 7.55 -19.13 33.28
CA ASP A 52 7.10 -19.45 34.64
C ASP A 52 5.98 -18.52 35.14
N GLY A 53 5.48 -17.62 34.28
CA GLY A 53 4.45 -16.65 34.59
C GLY A 53 4.94 -15.40 35.33
N LYS A 54 6.24 -15.28 35.63
CA LYS A 54 6.79 -14.06 36.24
C LYS A 54 6.89 -12.94 35.21
N GLU A 55 6.80 -11.71 35.70
CA GLU A 55 6.96 -10.50 34.90
C GLU A 55 8.34 -9.87 35.10
N SER A 56 8.84 -9.19 34.07
CA SER A 56 9.96 -8.26 34.21
C SER A 56 9.57 -7.01 35.02
N VAL A 57 10.55 -6.16 35.31
CA VAL A 57 10.27 -4.77 35.68
C VAL A 57 9.59 -4.04 34.52
N ASP A 58 8.91 -2.94 34.83
CA ASP A 58 8.37 -2.03 33.82
C ASP A 58 9.49 -1.51 32.91
N SER A 59 9.15 -1.34 31.63
CA SER A 59 9.93 -0.50 30.72
C SER A 59 9.95 0.95 31.21
N GLU A 60 10.77 1.78 30.57
CA GLU A 60 10.59 3.23 30.66
C GLU A 60 9.17 3.61 30.25
N THR A 61 8.62 4.62 30.94
CA THR A 61 7.27 5.13 30.68
C THR A 61 7.27 5.95 29.41
N VAL A 62 6.30 5.69 28.52
CA VAL A 62 6.00 6.53 27.37
C VAL A 62 4.70 7.29 27.64
N GLN A 63 4.74 8.62 27.48
CA GLN A 63 3.56 9.47 27.52
C GLN A 63 3.15 9.81 26.09
N GLN A 64 1.87 9.60 25.78
CA GLN A 64 1.32 9.89 24.46
C GLN A 64 -0.06 10.51 24.59
N GLN A 65 -0.29 11.58 23.83
CA GLN A 65 -1.59 12.21 23.71
C GLN A 65 -2.31 11.71 22.45
N THR A 66 -3.58 11.36 22.58
CA THR A 66 -4.47 11.11 21.44
C THR A 66 -4.72 12.41 20.67
N SER A 67 -4.93 12.34 19.36
CA SER A 67 -5.30 13.52 18.59
C SER A 67 -6.67 14.05 19.02
N ALA A 68 -6.96 15.31 18.67
CA ALA A 68 -8.34 15.79 18.63
C ALA A 68 -9.17 14.93 17.66
N GLN A 69 -10.49 14.96 17.82
CA GLN A 69 -11.40 14.33 16.88
C GLN A 69 -11.33 15.10 15.54
N PRO A 70 -10.98 14.44 14.42
CA PRO A 70 -10.89 15.13 13.14
C PRO A 70 -12.29 15.46 12.61
N TYR A 71 -12.37 16.43 11.71
CA TYR A 71 -13.57 16.64 10.91
C TYR A 71 -13.72 15.52 9.88
N LEU A 72 -14.93 14.94 9.76
CA LEU A 72 -15.20 13.87 8.80
C LEU A 72 -15.78 14.44 7.51
N ILE A 73 -15.20 14.07 6.38
CA ILE A 73 -15.59 14.50 5.03
C ILE A 73 -16.00 13.27 4.24
N ASP A 74 -17.31 13.00 4.16
CA ASP A 74 -17.84 11.90 3.34
C ASP A 74 -17.83 12.30 1.86
N VAL A 75 -17.19 11.49 1.01
CA VAL A 75 -17.10 11.72 -0.44
C VAL A 75 -18.47 11.78 -1.13
N LYS A 76 -19.51 11.16 -0.55
CA LYS A 76 -20.90 11.24 -1.08
C LYS A 76 -21.44 12.66 -1.04
N THR A 77 -20.97 13.50 -0.10
CA THR A 77 -21.35 14.92 -0.05
C THR A 77 -20.79 15.75 -1.21
N PHE A 78 -19.78 15.22 -1.91
CA PHE A 78 -19.19 15.78 -3.13
C PHE A 78 -19.76 15.13 -4.41
N GLY A 79 -20.75 14.25 -4.28
CA GLY A 79 -21.44 13.62 -5.40
C GLY A 79 -20.89 12.25 -5.82
N ALA A 80 -19.96 11.66 -5.05
CA ALA A 80 -19.53 10.29 -5.28
C ALA A 80 -20.72 9.34 -5.06
N ARG A 81 -20.92 8.38 -5.97
CA ARG A 81 -22.08 7.48 -5.92
C ARG A 81 -21.80 6.19 -5.18
N GLY A 82 -20.60 5.63 -5.32
CA GLY A 82 -20.27 4.35 -4.69
C GLY A 82 -21.07 3.15 -5.26
N ASP A 83 -21.50 3.23 -6.52
CA ASP A 83 -22.34 2.23 -7.20
C ASP A 83 -21.55 1.19 -8.03
N GLY A 84 -20.22 1.28 -8.04
CA GLY A 84 -19.31 0.42 -8.79
C GLY A 84 -19.28 0.68 -10.30
N VAL A 85 -20.07 1.64 -10.80
CA VAL A 85 -20.24 1.91 -12.22
C VAL A 85 -19.79 3.33 -12.57
N THR A 86 -20.30 4.31 -11.83
CA THR A 86 -20.01 5.74 -11.98
C THR A 86 -18.56 6.03 -11.65
N LEU A 87 -17.90 6.83 -12.50
CA LEU A 87 -16.54 7.29 -12.25
C LEU A 87 -16.57 8.42 -11.21
N ASP A 88 -16.18 8.09 -9.98
CA ASP A 88 -16.25 8.97 -8.80
C ASP A 88 -14.99 9.83 -8.61
N THR A 89 -14.00 9.74 -9.51
CA THR A 89 -12.69 10.41 -9.41
C THR A 89 -12.81 11.89 -9.05
N ALA A 90 -13.65 12.65 -9.77
CA ALA A 90 -13.78 14.08 -9.55
C ALA A 90 -14.42 14.42 -8.20
N ALA A 91 -15.39 13.62 -7.75
CA ALA A 91 -16.05 13.82 -6.47
C ALA A 91 -15.11 13.49 -5.30
N ILE A 92 -14.38 12.38 -5.40
CA ILE A 92 -13.40 11.98 -4.37
C ILE A 92 -12.25 12.98 -4.32
N GLN A 93 -11.71 13.41 -5.47
CA GLN A 93 -10.65 14.42 -5.49
C GLN A 93 -11.13 15.75 -4.92
N SER A 94 -12.37 16.18 -5.19
CA SER A 94 -12.92 17.40 -4.59
C SER A 94 -13.04 17.30 -3.07
N ALA A 95 -13.35 16.11 -2.53
CA ALA A 95 -13.37 15.88 -1.09
C ALA A 95 -11.95 15.94 -0.49
N ILE A 96 -10.96 15.34 -1.17
CA ILE A 96 -9.54 15.44 -0.84
C ILE A 96 -9.10 16.90 -0.79
N ASP A 97 -9.32 17.65 -1.87
CA ASP A 97 -8.89 19.05 -2.00
C ASP A 97 -9.53 19.97 -0.94
N SER A 98 -10.72 19.60 -0.43
CA SER A 98 -11.38 20.35 0.63
C SER A 98 -10.77 20.15 2.03
N CYS A 99 -9.99 19.09 2.22
CA CYS A 99 -9.46 18.64 3.51
C CYS A 99 -8.21 19.45 3.91
N THR A 100 -8.34 20.74 4.21
CA THR A 100 -7.20 21.57 4.61
C THR A 100 -7.20 21.94 6.09
N LEU A 101 -6.02 22.17 6.68
CA LEU A 101 -5.91 22.68 8.05
C LEU A 101 -6.46 24.11 8.21
N GLU A 102 -6.48 24.90 7.14
CA GLU A 102 -7.12 26.22 7.15
C GLU A 102 -8.63 26.10 7.40
N ARG A 103 -9.28 25.11 6.76
CA ARG A 103 -10.71 24.86 6.91
C ARG A 103 -11.03 24.03 8.15
N TYR A 104 -10.14 23.12 8.51
CA TYR A 104 -10.32 22.13 9.59
C TYR A 104 -9.08 22.11 10.48
N SER A 105 -8.97 23.08 11.38
CA SER A 105 -7.79 23.27 12.23
C SER A 105 -7.51 22.10 13.18
N GLN A 106 -8.52 21.28 13.50
CA GLN A 106 -8.39 20.04 14.25
C GLN A 106 -7.91 18.83 13.40
N GLY A 107 -7.64 19.04 12.11
CA GLY A 107 -7.39 17.99 11.13
C GLY A 107 -8.68 17.46 10.50
N CYS A 108 -8.54 16.79 9.36
CA CYS A 108 -9.66 16.25 8.60
C CYS A 108 -9.38 14.81 8.13
N LYS A 109 -10.48 14.07 7.98
CA LYS A 109 -10.51 12.71 7.47
C LYS A 109 -11.50 12.62 6.32
N VAL A 110 -11.00 12.38 5.11
CA VAL A 110 -11.82 12.05 3.93
C VAL A 110 -12.20 10.59 4.00
N GLN A 111 -13.49 10.28 3.89
CA GLN A 111 -14.01 8.95 4.12
C GLN A 111 -14.80 8.44 2.91
N LEU A 112 -14.43 7.25 2.43
CA LEU A 112 -15.27 6.40 1.60
C LEU A 112 -16.06 5.52 2.56
N THR A 113 -17.37 5.80 2.69
CA THR A 113 -18.31 4.94 3.44
C THR A 113 -18.71 3.73 2.60
N GLU A 114 -19.56 2.83 3.10
CA GLU A 114 -20.01 1.63 2.37
C GLU A 114 -20.38 1.91 0.88
N GLY A 115 -19.94 1.03 -0.02
CA GLY A 115 -20.11 1.18 -1.47
C GLY A 115 -18.85 0.83 -2.27
N THR A 116 -18.97 0.75 -3.59
CA THR A 116 -17.84 0.55 -4.50
C THR A 116 -17.64 1.82 -5.32
N TYR A 117 -16.53 2.51 -5.13
CA TYR A 117 -16.21 3.77 -5.79
C TYR A 117 -15.21 3.51 -6.90
N LYS A 118 -15.68 3.55 -8.15
CA LYS A 118 -14.79 3.42 -9.29
C LYS A 118 -14.06 4.74 -9.51
N SER A 119 -12.73 4.72 -9.55
CA SER A 119 -11.92 5.92 -9.67
C SER A 119 -10.72 5.72 -10.59
N GLY A 120 -10.34 6.80 -11.26
CA GLY A 120 -8.99 7.00 -11.79
C GLY A 120 -8.00 7.39 -10.70
N ALA A 121 -6.85 7.92 -11.13
CA ALA A 121 -5.81 8.38 -10.21
C ALA A 121 -6.30 9.51 -9.27
N LEU A 122 -6.10 9.30 -7.98
CA LEU A 122 -6.35 10.28 -6.91
C LEU A 122 -5.02 10.79 -6.35
N PHE A 123 -4.98 12.05 -5.93
CA PHE A 123 -3.78 12.73 -5.43
C PHE A 123 -4.05 13.28 -4.04
N LEU A 124 -3.42 12.68 -3.04
CA LEU A 124 -3.44 13.12 -1.64
C LEU A 124 -2.42 14.24 -1.41
N HIS A 125 -2.59 14.98 -0.31
CA HIS A 125 -1.66 16.04 0.09
C HIS A 125 -1.39 15.98 1.61
N SER A 126 -0.53 16.86 2.11
CA SER A 126 -0.12 16.88 3.52
C SER A 126 -1.28 17.06 4.51
N ASN A 127 -1.08 16.56 5.73
CA ASN A 127 -1.92 16.82 6.92
C ASN A 127 -3.37 16.32 6.79
N MET A 128 -3.57 15.13 6.23
CA MET A 128 -4.89 14.51 6.06
C MET A 128 -4.90 13.03 6.42
N THR A 129 -6.11 12.52 6.69
CA THR A 129 -6.38 11.08 6.67
C THR A 129 -7.33 10.75 5.53
N PHE A 130 -6.99 9.76 4.71
CA PHE A 130 -7.87 9.13 3.73
C PHE A 130 -8.32 7.78 4.29
N GLU A 131 -9.62 7.60 4.52
CA GLU A 131 -10.18 6.38 5.09
C GLU A 131 -11.05 5.64 4.07
N VAL A 132 -10.73 4.37 3.84
CA VAL A 132 -11.61 3.43 3.16
C VAL A 132 -12.26 2.58 4.24
N ALA A 133 -13.51 2.91 4.56
CA ALA A 133 -14.22 2.28 5.67
C ALA A 133 -14.49 0.79 5.41
N GLU A 134 -14.83 0.05 6.47
CA GLU A 134 -15.29 -1.33 6.35
C GLU A 134 -16.46 -1.41 5.34
N ASN A 135 -16.42 -2.40 4.44
CA ASN A 135 -17.36 -2.58 3.33
C ASN A 135 -17.32 -1.50 2.22
N ALA A 136 -16.35 -0.58 2.26
CA ALA A 136 -16.05 0.31 1.14
C ALA A 136 -14.98 -0.31 0.23
N VAL A 137 -15.11 -0.11 -1.08
CA VAL A 137 -14.13 -0.54 -2.08
C VAL A 137 -13.76 0.66 -2.93
N LEU A 138 -12.48 1.03 -2.96
CA LEU A 138 -11.93 1.90 -3.99
C LEU A 138 -11.48 1.02 -5.15
N LEU A 139 -12.21 1.07 -6.27
CA LEU A 139 -11.99 0.24 -7.44
C LEU A 139 -11.32 1.06 -8.56
N GLY A 140 -10.20 0.60 -9.07
CA GLY A 140 -9.51 1.21 -10.20
C GLY A 140 -10.38 1.18 -11.46
N SER A 141 -10.43 2.31 -12.17
CA SER A 141 -10.96 2.36 -13.52
C SER A 141 -10.12 1.45 -14.42
N ALA A 142 -10.77 0.83 -15.41
CA ALA A 142 -10.11 0.04 -16.45
C ALA A 142 -9.70 0.89 -17.66
N ASP A 143 -10.06 2.18 -17.69
CA ASP A 143 -9.68 3.11 -18.75
C ASP A 143 -8.29 3.69 -18.46
N ALA A 144 -7.37 3.56 -19.43
CA ALA A 144 -6.03 4.12 -19.33
C ALA A 144 -6.03 5.65 -19.24
N ALA A 145 -7.03 6.33 -19.82
CA ALA A 145 -7.14 7.79 -19.81
C ALA A 145 -7.38 8.36 -18.39
N ASP A 146 -7.90 7.55 -17.47
CA ASP A 146 -8.12 7.91 -16.07
C ASP A 146 -6.82 7.93 -15.23
N TYR A 147 -5.69 7.56 -15.84
CA TYR A 147 -4.33 7.59 -15.26
C TYR A 147 -3.40 8.41 -16.17
N PRO A 148 -3.59 9.74 -16.24
CA PRO A 148 -2.99 10.55 -17.27
C PRO A 148 -1.48 10.73 -17.04
N LEU A 149 -0.69 10.46 -18.08
CA LEU A 149 0.77 10.36 -18.00
C LEU A 149 1.46 11.69 -17.61
N ASP A 150 0.86 12.83 -17.93
CA ASP A 150 1.35 14.15 -17.51
C ASP A 150 1.39 14.28 -15.97
N LYS A 151 0.48 13.61 -15.25
CA LYS A 151 0.49 13.48 -13.78
C LYS A 151 1.25 12.27 -13.24
N GLY A 152 1.91 11.52 -14.12
CA GLY A 152 2.74 10.37 -13.75
C GLY A 152 4.08 10.76 -13.14
N TYR A 153 4.95 9.77 -12.93
CA TYR A 153 6.24 9.93 -12.26
C TYR A 153 7.35 9.22 -13.02
N THR A 154 8.60 9.61 -12.78
CA THR A 154 9.76 8.78 -13.14
C THR A 154 10.22 8.06 -11.88
N LEU A 155 10.74 6.83 -11.97
CA LEU A 155 11.13 6.10 -10.74
C LEU A 155 12.43 6.66 -10.11
N TYR A 156 13.37 7.15 -10.92
CA TYR A 156 14.63 7.77 -10.50
C TYR A 156 14.94 9.00 -11.36
N PRO A 157 15.72 9.98 -10.89
CA PRO A 157 15.99 11.21 -11.64
C PRO A 157 17.06 11.05 -12.73
N TYR A 158 17.50 9.82 -13.01
CA TYR A 158 18.69 9.56 -13.81
C TYR A 158 18.52 9.95 -15.27
N THR A 159 19.60 10.49 -15.83
CA THR A 159 19.76 10.76 -17.27
C THR A 159 20.84 9.90 -17.91
N VAL A 160 21.57 9.11 -17.12
CA VAL A 160 22.70 8.26 -17.55
C VAL A 160 22.39 6.78 -17.29
N PRO A 161 22.58 5.87 -18.26
CA PRO A 161 23.00 6.13 -19.65
C PRO A 161 21.89 6.73 -20.52
N ALA A 162 20.63 6.68 -20.06
CA ALA A 162 19.47 7.27 -20.71
C ALA A 162 18.39 7.56 -19.64
N PRO A 163 17.50 8.54 -19.88
CA PRO A 163 16.38 8.79 -18.98
C PRO A 163 15.42 7.60 -18.93
N MET A 164 14.89 7.34 -17.74
CA MET A 164 13.88 6.29 -17.59
C MET A 164 12.53 6.73 -18.17
N PRO A 165 11.75 5.81 -18.77
CA PRO A 165 10.40 6.11 -19.21
C PRO A 165 9.53 6.59 -18.04
N LYS A 166 8.76 7.65 -18.29
CA LYS A 166 7.74 8.11 -17.33
C LYS A 166 6.68 7.02 -17.15
N ARG A 167 6.30 6.73 -15.91
CA ARG A 167 5.22 5.82 -15.53
C ARG A 167 3.92 6.60 -15.33
N PRO A 168 2.73 6.02 -15.61
CA PRO A 168 1.46 6.66 -15.27
C PRO A 168 1.31 6.80 -13.74
N PRO A 169 0.44 7.68 -13.25
CA PRO A 169 0.10 7.72 -11.83
C PRO A 169 -0.55 6.40 -11.40
N SER A 170 -0.43 6.09 -10.12
CA SER A 170 -1.10 4.97 -9.46
C SER A 170 -2.58 5.28 -9.20
N LEU A 171 -3.33 4.32 -8.64
CA LEU A 171 -4.71 4.60 -8.19
C LEU A 171 -4.73 5.65 -7.07
N LEU A 172 -3.80 5.54 -6.11
CA LEU A 172 -3.63 6.51 -5.04
C LEU A 172 -2.20 7.07 -5.03
N ASN A 173 -2.06 8.39 -5.00
CA ASN A 173 -0.79 9.06 -5.19
C ASN A 173 -0.52 10.08 -4.08
N VAL A 174 0.72 10.16 -3.65
CA VAL A 174 1.32 11.37 -3.08
C VAL A 174 2.51 11.69 -3.96
N LEU A 175 2.32 12.62 -4.88
CA LEU A 175 3.28 12.97 -5.92
C LEU A 175 3.24 14.47 -6.14
N GLU A 176 4.40 15.04 -6.46
CA GLU A 176 4.45 16.40 -6.97
C GLU A 176 3.78 16.48 -8.35
N ALA A 177 3.14 17.61 -8.66
CA ALA A 177 2.45 17.79 -9.93
C ALA A 177 3.37 17.62 -11.15
N ASN A 178 4.66 17.96 -11.00
CA ASN A 178 5.69 17.73 -12.01
C ASN A 178 6.79 16.82 -11.47
N ASP A 179 6.42 15.58 -11.15
CA ASP A 179 7.33 14.57 -10.65
C ASP A 179 8.44 14.21 -11.68
N GLN A 180 9.70 14.43 -11.30
CA GLN A 180 10.89 14.17 -12.13
C GLN A 180 11.80 13.05 -11.58
N GLY A 181 11.24 12.10 -10.83
CA GLY A 181 12.03 10.98 -10.32
C GLY A 181 12.80 11.21 -9.04
N SER A 182 12.77 12.40 -8.45
CA SER A 182 13.16 12.57 -7.06
C SER A 182 12.34 13.60 -6.30
N SER A 183 11.98 13.29 -5.05
CA SER A 183 11.37 14.22 -4.09
C SER A 183 11.76 13.84 -2.67
N HIS A 184 12.23 14.80 -1.89
CA HIS A 184 12.75 14.51 -0.56
C HIS A 184 11.64 14.37 0.48
N ALA A 185 11.84 13.49 1.46
CA ALA A 185 10.96 13.41 2.63
C ALA A 185 10.73 14.79 3.25
N GLY A 186 9.46 15.19 3.38
CA GLY A 186 9.05 16.51 3.84
C GLY A 186 8.51 17.42 2.75
N THR A 187 8.60 17.04 1.47
CA THR A 187 7.76 17.66 0.41
C THR A 187 6.29 17.52 0.78
N PHE A 188 5.93 16.33 1.28
CA PHE A 188 4.64 16.08 1.92
C PHE A 188 4.85 15.64 3.37
N GLU A 189 3.84 15.84 4.21
CA GLU A 189 3.92 15.49 5.62
C GLU A 189 2.60 14.99 6.21
N ASN A 190 2.69 14.12 7.22
CA ASN A 190 1.58 13.69 8.07
C ASN A 190 0.38 13.16 7.29
N ILE A 191 0.62 12.12 6.49
CA ILE A 191 -0.41 11.49 5.65
C ILE A 191 -0.78 10.14 6.25
N ARG A 192 -2.09 9.88 6.35
CA ARG A 192 -2.62 8.60 6.84
C ARG A 192 -3.58 8.01 5.83
N ILE A 193 -3.44 6.72 5.53
CA ILE A 193 -4.34 5.96 4.63
C ILE A 193 -4.82 4.76 5.42
N VAL A 194 -6.07 4.77 5.86
CA VAL A 194 -6.53 3.86 6.92
C VAL A 194 -7.88 3.23 6.61
N GLY A 195 -8.26 2.27 7.45
CA GLY A 195 -9.60 1.68 7.45
C GLY A 195 -9.57 0.22 7.04
N LYS A 196 -10.72 -0.45 7.16
CA LYS A 196 -10.85 -1.89 6.92
C LYS A 196 -11.42 -2.23 5.54
N GLY A 197 -11.51 -1.24 4.67
CA GLY A 197 -12.02 -1.41 3.32
C GLY A 197 -10.97 -1.98 2.38
N THR A 198 -11.34 -1.99 1.10
CA THR A 198 -10.55 -2.60 0.04
C THR A 198 -10.10 -1.57 -0.97
N ILE A 199 -8.86 -1.68 -1.43
CA ILE A 199 -8.33 -0.95 -2.58
C ILE A 199 -8.00 -1.99 -3.65
N ASP A 200 -8.76 -2.00 -4.74
CA ASP A 200 -8.65 -2.95 -5.86
C ASP A 200 -8.19 -2.21 -7.11
N GLY A 201 -7.00 -2.56 -7.63
CA GLY A 201 -6.40 -1.91 -8.77
C GLY A 201 -7.01 -2.25 -10.13
N ASN A 202 -7.92 -3.24 -10.18
CA ASN A 202 -8.57 -3.71 -11.39
C ASN A 202 -7.56 -4.07 -12.52
N GLY A 203 -6.41 -4.61 -12.14
CA GLY A 203 -5.29 -4.88 -13.04
C GLY A 203 -5.51 -6.08 -13.96
N TRP A 204 -6.00 -7.19 -13.40
CA TRP A 204 -5.94 -8.52 -13.99
C TRP A 204 -7.25 -9.28 -13.85
N THR A 205 -7.45 -10.21 -14.79
CA THR A 205 -8.50 -11.23 -14.69
C THR A 205 -8.11 -12.34 -13.71
N ARG A 206 -9.08 -13.19 -13.37
CA ARG A 206 -8.96 -14.24 -12.36
C ARG A 206 -8.38 -15.56 -12.88
N GLY A 207 -7.88 -16.33 -11.92
CA GLY A 207 -7.23 -17.63 -12.08
C GLY A 207 -5.75 -17.50 -12.48
N ILE A 208 -4.88 -18.25 -11.82
CA ILE A 208 -3.43 -18.21 -12.09
C ILE A 208 -3.13 -18.54 -13.56
N SER A 209 -3.75 -19.59 -14.09
CA SER A 209 -3.62 -20.05 -15.49
C SER A 209 -4.98 -20.13 -16.17
N ALA A 210 -5.05 -19.97 -17.49
CA ALA A 210 -6.32 -20.01 -18.24
C ALA A 210 -7.19 -21.22 -17.87
N GLY A 211 -8.42 -20.97 -17.39
CA GLY A 211 -9.34 -22.01 -16.89
C GLY A 211 -9.08 -22.52 -15.46
N GLY A 212 -8.12 -21.96 -14.74
CA GLY A 212 -7.87 -22.23 -13.33
C GLY A 212 -8.93 -21.61 -12.42
N VAL A 213 -8.87 -21.94 -11.12
CA VAL A 213 -9.81 -21.45 -10.11
C VAL A 213 -9.61 -19.96 -9.84
N ASP A 214 -10.71 -19.23 -9.70
CA ASP A 214 -10.68 -17.78 -9.46
C ASP A 214 -10.34 -17.43 -8.01
N GLU A 215 -10.60 -18.36 -7.09
CA GLU A 215 -10.42 -18.20 -5.65
C GLU A 215 -10.06 -19.56 -5.03
N ILE A 216 -9.36 -19.54 -3.90
CA ILE A 216 -9.03 -20.71 -3.09
C ILE A 216 -9.48 -20.50 -1.65
N THR A 217 -9.68 -21.58 -0.91
CA THR A 217 -9.76 -21.54 0.54
C THR A 217 -8.37 -21.74 1.13
N ASP A 218 -7.94 -20.84 2.01
CA ASP A 218 -6.62 -20.89 2.63
C ASP A 218 -6.58 -21.74 3.92
N GLU A 219 -5.40 -21.76 4.55
CA GLU A 219 -5.10 -22.58 5.73
C GLU A 219 -5.85 -22.18 7.01
N VAL A 220 -6.52 -21.02 7.04
CA VAL A 220 -7.41 -20.62 8.15
C VAL A 220 -8.89 -20.60 7.73
N GLY A 221 -9.19 -21.01 6.49
CA GLY A 221 -10.54 -21.10 5.96
C GLY A 221 -11.06 -19.82 5.30
N ASN A 222 -10.20 -18.82 5.07
CA ASN A 222 -10.58 -17.61 4.35
C ASN A 222 -10.54 -17.84 2.83
N THR A 223 -11.33 -17.05 2.10
CA THR A 223 -11.27 -17.02 0.63
C THR A 223 -10.15 -16.09 0.17
N LEU A 224 -9.17 -16.65 -0.54
CA LEU A 224 -8.10 -15.88 -1.17
C LEU A 224 -8.32 -15.83 -2.69
N PRO A 225 -8.29 -14.63 -3.28
CA PRO A 225 -8.63 -14.50 -4.67
C PRO A 225 -7.35 -14.70 -5.51
N GLN A 226 -7.46 -15.26 -6.71
CA GLN A 226 -6.30 -15.66 -7.53
C GLN A 226 -6.28 -14.85 -8.83
N TYR A 227 -5.17 -14.16 -9.09
CA TYR A 227 -4.98 -13.34 -10.29
C TYR A 227 -4.08 -14.04 -11.32
N ARG A 228 -4.23 -13.65 -12.59
CA ARG A 228 -3.42 -14.19 -13.70
C ARG A 228 -1.93 -13.97 -13.51
N ALA A 229 -1.18 -15.07 -13.55
CA ALA A 229 0.26 -15.07 -13.82
C ALA A 229 0.49 -14.80 -15.32
N SER A 230 0.73 -13.54 -15.66
CA SER A 230 0.87 -13.08 -17.05
C SER A 230 2.31 -12.66 -17.39
N LYS A 231 2.52 -12.29 -18.66
CA LYS A 231 3.75 -11.72 -19.21
C LYS A 231 3.42 -10.84 -20.42
N GLU A 232 4.40 -10.14 -20.98
CA GLU A 232 4.17 -9.09 -21.98
C GLU A 232 3.42 -9.57 -23.22
N ASP A 233 3.66 -10.80 -23.70
CA ASP A 233 2.99 -11.37 -24.87
C ASP A 233 1.59 -11.95 -24.57
N LYS A 234 1.19 -12.01 -23.29
CA LYS A 234 -0.12 -12.50 -22.85
C LYS A 234 -1.04 -11.44 -22.23
N VAL A 235 -0.53 -10.24 -21.94
CA VAL A 235 -1.27 -9.15 -21.29
C VAL A 235 -2.60 -8.83 -21.99
N ASN A 236 -2.69 -9.00 -23.31
CA ASN A 236 -3.91 -8.76 -24.09
C ASN A 236 -5.08 -9.70 -23.75
N ASN A 237 -4.78 -10.88 -23.22
CA ASN A 237 -5.78 -11.87 -22.80
C ASN A 237 -6.01 -11.86 -21.29
N ASP A 238 -4.97 -11.54 -20.52
CA ASP A 238 -4.98 -11.71 -19.07
C ASP A 238 -5.32 -10.43 -18.30
N GLY A 239 -5.00 -9.26 -18.87
CA GLY A 239 -5.14 -7.96 -18.22
C GLY A 239 -6.52 -7.30 -18.39
N ILE A 240 -6.85 -6.45 -17.42
CA ILE A 240 -7.97 -5.50 -17.46
C ILE A 240 -7.39 -4.09 -17.65
N LEU A 241 -7.02 -3.39 -16.58
CA LEU A 241 -6.31 -2.11 -16.69
C LEU A 241 -4.90 -2.30 -17.28
N ALA A 242 -4.19 -3.35 -16.87
CA ALA A 242 -2.86 -3.66 -17.40
C ALA A 242 -2.86 -3.79 -18.93
N LYS A 243 -3.91 -4.42 -19.48
CA LYS A 243 -4.12 -4.53 -20.92
C LYS A 243 -4.34 -3.16 -21.57
N ALA A 244 -5.27 -2.37 -21.03
CA ALA A 244 -5.63 -1.08 -21.60
C ALA A 244 -4.42 -0.14 -21.68
N GLN A 245 -3.62 -0.07 -20.62
CA GLN A 245 -2.47 0.84 -20.56
C GLN A 245 -1.31 0.38 -21.45
N VAL A 246 -1.03 -0.92 -21.49
CA VAL A 246 0.00 -1.47 -22.40
C VAL A 246 -0.40 -1.23 -23.87
N ALA A 247 -1.68 -1.41 -24.22
CA ALA A 247 -2.17 -1.16 -25.56
C ALA A 247 -2.02 0.31 -25.98
N VAL A 248 -2.36 1.26 -25.09
CA VAL A 248 -2.15 2.70 -25.34
C VAL A 248 -0.67 3.01 -25.57
N ALA A 249 0.22 2.54 -24.70
CA ALA A 249 1.65 2.81 -24.82
C ALA A 249 2.29 2.21 -26.09
N VAL A 250 1.86 1.02 -26.52
CA VAL A 250 2.30 0.45 -27.80
C VAL A 250 1.77 1.29 -28.97
N GLY A 251 0.54 1.79 -28.89
CA GLY A 251 -0.03 2.73 -29.86
C GLY A 251 0.74 4.06 -29.96
N GLU A 252 1.37 4.50 -28.87
CA GLU A 252 2.28 5.66 -28.82
C GLU A 252 3.68 5.37 -29.38
N GLY A 253 3.96 4.14 -29.81
CA GLY A 253 5.23 3.74 -30.43
C GLY A 253 6.23 3.09 -29.47
N MET A 254 5.85 2.81 -28.22
CA MET A 254 6.69 2.05 -27.29
C MET A 254 6.77 0.57 -27.69
N SER A 255 7.91 -0.09 -27.49
CA SER A 255 7.98 -1.54 -27.67
C SER A 255 7.07 -2.25 -26.66
N LEU A 256 6.56 -3.44 -27.01
CA LEU A 256 5.69 -4.21 -26.11
C LEU A 256 6.34 -4.45 -24.73
N THR A 257 7.64 -4.78 -24.72
CA THR A 257 8.41 -5.00 -23.50
C THR A 257 8.51 -3.74 -22.64
N GLU A 258 8.84 -2.59 -23.23
CA GLU A 258 8.95 -1.33 -22.48
C GLU A 258 7.59 -0.84 -21.98
N ALA A 259 6.53 -1.01 -22.78
CA ALA A 259 5.17 -0.71 -22.38
C ALA A 259 4.75 -1.56 -21.17
N TYR A 260 5.01 -2.88 -21.21
CA TYR A 260 4.69 -3.78 -20.11
C TYR A 260 5.47 -3.47 -18.83
N LYS A 261 6.75 -3.06 -18.94
CA LYS A 261 7.62 -2.77 -17.78
C LYS A 261 7.42 -1.38 -17.16
N ASN A 262 6.83 -0.43 -17.89
CA ASN A 262 6.80 0.97 -17.43
C ASN A 262 5.45 1.66 -17.51
N ARG A 263 4.45 1.07 -18.18
CA ARG A 263 3.20 1.79 -18.50
C ARG A 263 1.97 1.21 -17.81
N ARG A 264 2.15 0.30 -16.86
CA ARG A 264 1.08 -0.18 -15.98
C ARG A 264 1.08 0.66 -14.70
N SER A 265 -0.09 1.06 -14.21
CA SER A 265 -0.23 1.77 -12.94
C SER A 265 -0.02 0.83 -11.76
N SER A 266 0.79 1.26 -10.79
CA SER A 266 0.83 0.60 -9.48
C SER A 266 -0.45 0.93 -8.68
N LEU A 267 -0.65 0.27 -7.54
CA LEU A 267 -1.81 0.56 -6.70
C LEU A 267 -1.62 1.88 -5.93
N MET A 268 -0.44 2.06 -5.32
CA MET A 268 -0.09 3.29 -4.62
C MET A 268 1.33 3.74 -4.94
N THR A 269 1.52 5.04 -5.10
CA THR A 269 2.85 5.66 -5.15
C THR A 269 2.90 6.85 -4.20
N LEU A 270 3.67 6.69 -3.12
CA LEU A 270 3.74 7.61 -2.00
C LEU A 270 5.17 8.15 -1.91
N ARG A 271 5.44 9.32 -2.52
CA ARG A 271 6.79 9.88 -2.63
C ARG A 271 6.99 11.12 -1.78
N GLY A 272 8.18 11.24 -1.16
CA GLY A 272 8.62 12.47 -0.49
C GLY A 272 7.83 12.78 0.79
N VAL A 273 7.25 11.77 1.43
CA VAL A 273 6.40 11.94 2.61
C VAL A 273 7.25 11.85 3.88
N ARG A 274 7.11 12.81 4.79
CA ARG A 274 7.56 12.68 6.19
C ARG A 274 6.36 12.33 7.07
N ASN A 275 6.45 11.24 7.83
CA ASN A 275 5.37 10.70 8.66
C ASN A 275 4.20 10.16 7.80
N LEU A 276 4.33 8.90 7.40
CA LEU A 276 3.32 8.16 6.64
C LEU A 276 2.79 6.99 7.48
N TYR A 277 1.47 6.85 7.59
CA TYR A 277 0.82 5.75 8.31
C TYR A 277 -0.24 5.09 7.43
N VAL A 278 -0.03 3.83 7.04
CA VAL A 278 -0.98 3.04 6.26
C VAL A 278 -1.48 1.87 7.11
N ASP A 279 -2.80 1.69 7.23
CA ASP A 279 -3.38 0.82 8.27
C ASP A 279 -4.67 0.10 7.88
N GLY A 280 -4.71 -1.21 8.10
CA GLY A 280 -5.95 -2.01 8.14
C GLY A 280 -6.56 -2.42 6.79
N LEU A 281 -6.00 -1.96 5.68
CA LEU A 281 -6.60 -2.07 4.35
C LEU A 281 -6.38 -3.45 3.71
N THR A 282 -7.33 -3.87 2.88
CA THR A 282 -7.14 -4.99 1.95
C THR A 282 -6.64 -4.45 0.60
N ILE A 283 -5.54 -5.00 0.11
CA ILE A 283 -4.83 -4.59 -1.11
C ILE A 283 -5.03 -5.67 -2.18
N LEU A 284 -5.72 -5.31 -3.27
CA LEU A 284 -6.14 -6.22 -4.33
C LEU A 284 -5.68 -5.77 -5.72
N ASN A 285 -5.39 -6.75 -6.57
CA ASN A 285 -5.36 -6.63 -8.04
C ASN A 285 -4.60 -5.43 -8.64
N PRO A 286 -3.37 -5.10 -8.22
CA PRO A 286 -2.62 -4.03 -8.86
C PRO A 286 -2.36 -4.35 -10.34
N ALA A 287 -2.42 -3.35 -11.22
CA ALA A 287 -1.99 -3.55 -12.62
C ALA A 287 -0.46 -3.71 -12.73
N PHE A 288 0.28 -3.13 -11.79
CA PHE A 288 1.73 -3.27 -11.66
C PHE A 288 2.12 -3.60 -10.21
N HIS A 289 2.91 -2.77 -9.54
CA HIS A 289 3.29 -2.94 -8.14
C HIS A 289 2.11 -2.68 -7.19
N GLY A 290 2.16 -3.24 -5.98
CA GLY A 290 1.24 -2.91 -4.89
C GLY A 290 1.47 -1.51 -4.33
N VAL A 291 2.04 -1.44 -3.12
CA VAL A 291 2.28 -0.17 -2.41
C VAL A 291 3.73 0.26 -2.60
N MET A 292 3.97 1.36 -3.31
CA MET A 292 5.32 1.93 -3.47
C MET A 292 5.51 3.14 -2.55
N VAL A 293 6.56 3.10 -1.73
CA VAL A 293 6.99 4.21 -0.88
C VAL A 293 8.38 4.66 -1.32
N LEU A 294 8.47 5.88 -1.82
CA LEU A 294 9.67 6.41 -2.46
C LEU A 294 10.17 7.63 -1.68
N GLU A 295 11.47 7.69 -1.38
CA GLU A 295 12.15 8.81 -0.72
C GLU A 295 11.40 9.41 0.48
N SER A 296 10.74 8.56 1.26
CA SER A 296 9.91 8.96 2.40
C SER A 296 10.61 8.63 3.72
N GLU A 297 10.18 9.26 4.81
CA GLU A 297 10.79 9.13 6.14
C GLU A 297 9.71 8.93 7.21
N ASN A 298 9.98 8.07 8.19
CA ASN A 298 9.05 7.72 9.28
C ASN A 298 7.76 7.10 8.72
N VAL A 299 7.88 5.88 8.23
CA VAL A 299 6.81 5.17 7.53
C VAL A 299 6.35 3.97 8.35
N VAL A 300 5.04 3.82 8.51
CA VAL A 300 4.42 2.69 9.19
C VAL A 300 3.41 2.02 8.28
N MET A 301 3.57 0.71 8.10
CA MET A 301 2.67 -0.19 7.38
C MET A 301 2.13 -1.21 8.39
N ASN A 302 0.91 -0.98 8.87
CA ASN A 302 0.30 -1.80 9.92
C ASN A 302 -0.93 -2.55 9.40
N ALA A 303 -1.01 -3.84 9.69
CA ALA A 303 -2.25 -4.62 9.54
C ALA A 303 -2.88 -4.56 8.12
N LEU A 304 -2.06 -4.47 7.08
CA LEU A 304 -2.52 -4.59 5.70
C LEU A 304 -2.66 -6.07 5.31
N SER A 305 -3.65 -6.37 4.48
CA SER A 305 -3.85 -7.68 3.88
C SER A 305 -3.56 -7.59 2.38
N HIS A 306 -2.36 -7.97 1.98
CA HIS A 306 -1.94 -8.05 0.58
C HIS A 306 -2.39 -9.39 0.01
N THR A 307 -3.36 -9.36 -0.90
CA THR A 307 -3.86 -10.56 -1.58
C THR A 307 -3.83 -10.29 -3.08
N THR A 308 -2.63 -10.36 -3.63
CA THR A 308 -2.32 -9.99 -5.03
C THR A 308 -1.78 -11.16 -5.85
N PHE A 309 -1.65 -12.35 -5.26
CA PHE A 309 -1.15 -13.54 -5.94
C PHE A 309 -2.06 -13.96 -7.12
N ASP A 310 -1.57 -14.22 -8.34
CA ASP A 310 -0.18 -14.18 -8.82
C ASP A 310 0.01 -13.09 -9.89
N ALA A 311 -0.49 -11.87 -9.62
CA ALA A 311 -0.38 -10.75 -10.53
C ALA A 311 1.10 -10.39 -10.77
N ASN A 312 1.54 -10.33 -12.03
CA ASN A 312 2.95 -10.16 -12.35
C ASN A 312 3.49 -8.78 -11.92
N ASN A 313 4.60 -8.79 -11.15
CA ASN A 313 5.21 -7.62 -10.49
C ASN A 313 4.32 -6.97 -9.43
N ALA A 314 3.40 -7.73 -8.83
CA ALA A 314 2.52 -7.25 -7.77
C ALA A 314 3.13 -7.46 -6.39
N ASP A 315 4.25 -6.77 -6.15
CA ASP A 315 4.92 -6.69 -4.86
C ASP A 315 3.93 -6.26 -3.77
N GLY A 316 4.12 -6.71 -2.54
CA GLY A 316 3.33 -6.23 -1.40
C GLY A 316 3.62 -4.76 -1.11
N ILE A 317 4.85 -4.49 -0.67
CA ILE A 317 5.34 -3.16 -0.35
C ILE A 317 6.76 -2.98 -0.88
N GLU A 318 6.97 -1.93 -1.68
CA GLU A 318 8.30 -1.48 -2.07
C GLU A 318 8.72 -0.25 -1.25
N PHE A 319 9.94 -0.28 -0.73
CA PHE A 319 10.60 0.90 -0.16
C PHE A 319 11.81 1.29 -0.99
N GLY A 320 11.69 2.38 -1.75
CA GLY A 320 12.77 2.95 -2.54
C GLY A 320 13.38 4.16 -1.84
N ASN A 321 14.68 4.13 -1.54
CA ASN A 321 15.44 5.28 -1.03
C ASN A 321 14.82 5.96 0.22
N SER A 322 14.01 5.23 1.00
CA SER A 322 13.26 5.70 2.16
C SER A 322 13.98 5.40 3.48
N GLN A 323 13.60 6.09 4.55
CA GLN A 323 14.28 6.07 5.84
C GLN A 323 13.30 5.76 6.98
N ASN A 324 13.74 4.96 7.96
CA ASN A 324 12.98 4.67 9.18
C ASN A 324 11.56 4.13 8.89
N VAL A 325 11.51 2.91 8.36
CA VAL A 325 10.28 2.22 7.96
C VAL A 325 9.95 1.07 8.91
N MET A 326 8.67 0.88 9.18
CA MET A 326 8.16 -0.16 10.08
C MET A 326 7.03 -0.92 9.40
N VAL A 327 7.10 -2.25 9.42
CA VAL A 327 6.11 -3.14 8.80
C VAL A 327 5.70 -4.20 9.81
N PHE A 328 4.46 -4.14 10.30
CA PHE A 328 3.97 -5.11 11.29
C PHE A 328 2.49 -5.46 11.14
N ASN A 329 2.12 -6.64 11.62
CA ASN A 329 0.76 -7.21 11.55
C ASN A 329 0.21 -7.50 10.15
N ASN A 330 1.01 -7.35 9.10
CA ASN A 330 0.54 -7.52 7.72
C ASN A 330 0.44 -9.00 7.35
N PHE A 331 -0.54 -9.32 6.52
CA PHE A 331 -0.67 -10.59 5.83
C PHE A 331 -0.24 -10.41 4.37
N PHE A 332 0.66 -11.26 3.88
CA PHE A 332 1.17 -11.21 2.50
C PHE A 332 0.87 -12.50 1.76
N ASP A 333 0.11 -12.40 0.67
CA ASP A 333 -0.05 -13.40 -0.39
C ASP A 333 0.09 -12.66 -1.73
N THR A 334 1.33 -12.47 -2.16
CA THR A 334 1.70 -11.50 -3.21
C THR A 334 2.15 -12.16 -4.50
N GLY A 335 1.87 -11.51 -5.64
CA GLY A 335 2.33 -12.00 -6.96
C GLY A 335 3.79 -11.70 -7.28
N ASP A 336 4.47 -10.94 -6.43
CA ASP A 336 5.93 -10.77 -6.47
C ASP A 336 6.49 -10.72 -5.03
N ASP A 337 7.59 -10.02 -4.79
CA ASP A 337 8.19 -9.85 -3.46
C ASP A 337 7.19 -9.30 -2.42
N CYS A 338 7.23 -9.81 -1.18
CA CYS A 338 6.33 -9.35 -0.13
C CYS A 338 6.74 -7.95 0.36
N VAL A 339 8.02 -7.80 0.72
CA VAL A 339 8.63 -6.53 1.11
C VAL A 339 9.96 -6.38 0.38
N ASN A 340 10.01 -5.42 -0.55
CA ASN A 340 11.17 -5.13 -1.37
C ASN A 340 11.84 -3.82 -0.94
N PHE A 341 13.17 -3.79 -0.93
CA PHE A 341 13.99 -2.62 -0.65
C PHE A 341 14.84 -2.27 -1.86
N ALA A 342 14.67 -1.06 -2.38
CA ALA A 342 15.44 -0.54 -3.50
C ALA A 342 16.22 0.71 -3.10
N ALA A 343 17.39 0.92 -3.73
CA ALA A 343 18.27 2.06 -3.43
C ALA A 343 18.73 2.84 -4.67
N GLY A 344 18.09 2.63 -5.83
CA GLY A 344 18.57 3.14 -7.10
C GLY A 344 19.60 2.22 -7.77
N PHE A 345 20.13 2.63 -8.94
CA PHE A 345 21.08 1.81 -9.69
C PHE A 345 22.20 2.62 -10.38
N GLY A 346 23.36 1.97 -10.52
CA GLY A 346 24.48 2.49 -11.31
C GLY A 346 25.05 3.82 -10.83
N ALA A 347 25.74 4.52 -11.74
CA ALA A 347 26.39 5.80 -11.46
C ALA A 347 25.38 6.93 -11.14
N GLY A 348 24.12 6.79 -11.59
CA GLY A 348 23.06 7.75 -11.34
C GLY A 348 22.79 7.98 -9.85
N VAL A 349 22.92 6.94 -9.00
CA VAL A 349 22.78 7.07 -7.54
C VAL A 349 23.73 8.13 -6.99
N GLN A 350 25.00 8.06 -7.40
CA GLN A 350 26.04 8.98 -6.95
C GLN A 350 25.88 10.38 -7.58
N GLU A 351 25.58 10.44 -8.87
CA GLU A 351 25.43 11.69 -9.62
C GLU A 351 24.29 12.56 -9.07
N PHE A 352 23.17 11.94 -8.70
CA PHE A 352 21.99 12.62 -8.19
C PHE A 352 21.91 12.63 -6.65
N GLY A 353 22.93 12.12 -5.97
CA GLY A 353 23.03 12.16 -4.51
C GLY A 353 21.88 11.44 -3.78
N GLN A 354 21.34 10.37 -4.37
CA GLN A 354 20.22 9.65 -3.77
C GLN A 354 20.66 8.94 -2.49
N LYS A 355 19.84 9.05 -1.45
CA LYS A 355 20.06 8.34 -0.19
C LYS A 355 19.66 6.88 -0.35
N ALA A 356 20.54 5.94 0.00
CA ALA A 356 20.16 4.53 0.05
C ALA A 356 19.04 4.30 1.06
N GLN A 357 18.16 3.32 0.80
CA GLN A 357 17.18 2.84 1.77
C GLN A 357 17.85 2.51 3.11
N SER A 358 17.33 3.00 4.23
CA SER A 358 17.92 2.70 5.55
C SER A 358 16.92 2.69 6.71
N GLY A 359 17.22 1.91 7.76
CA GLY A 359 16.40 1.79 8.95
C GLY A 359 15.06 1.12 8.66
N ALA A 360 15.03 -0.20 8.65
CA ALA A 360 13.80 -0.98 8.49
C ALA A 360 13.59 -1.93 9.67
N TRP A 361 12.37 -1.97 10.20
CA TRP A 361 11.96 -2.94 11.21
C TRP A 361 10.70 -3.68 10.77
N ILE A 362 10.85 -4.97 10.49
CA ILE A 362 9.79 -5.86 10.02
C ILE A 362 9.53 -6.91 11.11
N PHE A 363 8.33 -6.96 11.68
CA PHE A 363 8.00 -7.87 12.79
C PHE A 363 6.51 -8.21 12.83
N ASN A 364 6.14 -9.34 13.45
CA ASN A 364 4.73 -9.79 13.61
C ASN A 364 3.91 -9.87 12.31
N ASN A 365 4.53 -10.10 11.15
CA ASN A 365 3.82 -10.30 9.88
C ASN A 365 3.66 -11.80 9.58
N TYR A 366 2.70 -12.14 8.72
CA TYR A 366 2.56 -13.48 8.15
C TYR A 366 2.82 -13.41 6.64
N PHE A 367 3.83 -14.16 6.19
CA PHE A 367 4.22 -14.25 4.78
C PHE A 367 3.77 -15.62 4.25
N ARG A 368 2.80 -15.62 3.32
CA ARG A 368 2.26 -16.81 2.66
C ARG A 368 2.98 -17.02 1.32
N ASN A 369 2.35 -16.75 0.18
CA ASN A 369 3.04 -16.74 -1.11
C ASN A 369 3.71 -15.38 -1.38
N GLY A 370 4.77 -15.42 -2.18
CA GLY A 370 5.54 -14.28 -2.66
C GLY A 370 6.93 -14.74 -3.11
N HIS A 371 7.64 -13.92 -3.89
CA HIS A 371 8.98 -14.25 -4.39
C HIS A 371 10.06 -14.18 -3.29
N GLY A 372 9.79 -13.42 -2.23
CA GLY A 372 10.61 -13.37 -1.02
C GLY A 372 9.93 -12.57 0.08
N ALA A 373 10.04 -13.03 1.34
CA ALA A 373 9.45 -12.32 2.48
C ALA A 373 10.11 -10.93 2.70
N VAL A 374 11.43 -10.88 2.58
CA VAL A 374 12.26 -9.67 2.74
C VAL A 374 13.31 -9.70 1.65
N VAL A 375 13.24 -8.76 0.71
CA VAL A 375 14.14 -8.68 -0.44
C VAL A 375 14.90 -7.36 -0.41
N ALA A 376 16.23 -7.47 -0.41
CA ALA A 376 17.12 -6.34 -0.62
C ALA A 376 17.54 -6.35 -2.10
N GLY A 377 16.79 -5.61 -2.91
CA GLY A 377 16.73 -5.74 -4.37
C GLY A 377 17.45 -4.65 -5.17
#